data_AF-A0A7V6W4I9-F1
#
_entry.id   AF-A0A7V6W4I9-F1
#
_cell.length_a   1.000
_cell.length_b   1.000
_cell.length_c   1.000
_cell.angle_alpha   90.00
_cell.angle_beta   90.00
_cell.angle_gamma   90.00
#
_symmetry.space_group_name_H-M   'P 1'
#
loop_
_entity.id
_entity.type
_entity.pdbx_description
1 polymer ?
#
loop_
_entity_poly.entity_id
_entity_poly.type
_entity_poly.pdbx_seq_one_letter_code
_entity_poly.pdbx_strand_id
1 'polypeptide(L)' 'MTVRWNNARGADGYVIFRKAAGETRLIYMYTVGKERLHWTDLNLVKGKVNFYFVVPYVNVGGEMVISPVKPYTYTVVPD' A
#
# COMPACT_ATOMS: atom_id res chain seq x y z
N MET A 1 -3.03 2.64 -12.17
CA MET A 1 -3.48 3.57 -11.10
C MET A 1 -2.28 3.93 -10.24
N THR A 2 -2.02 5.21 -9.94
CA THR A 2 -0.87 5.59 -9.10
C THR A 2 -1.34 5.99 -7.70
N VAL A 3 -0.84 5.26 -6.70
CA VAL A 3 -1.03 5.52 -5.28
C VAL A 3 0.09 6.44 -4.80
N ARG A 4 -0.27 7.47 -4.05
CA ARG A 4 0.67 8.42 -3.42
C ARG A 4 0.33 8.56 -1.95
N TRP A 5 1.34 8.79 -1.12
CA TRP A 5 1.16 8.93 0.33
C TRP A 5 2.16 9.91 0.91
N ASN A 6 1.88 10.37 2.12
CA ASN A 6 2.80 11.22 2.87
C ASN A 6 3.81 10.38 3.63
N ASN A 7 5.00 10.95 3.84
CA ASN A 7 6.03 10.32 4.65
C ASN A 7 5.54 10.12 6.10
N ALA A 8 5.65 8.89 6.60
CA ALA A 8 5.43 8.54 7.99
C ALA A 8 6.74 8.66 8.77
N ARG A 9 6.76 9.52 9.79
CA ARG A 9 7.95 9.76 10.62
C ARG A 9 8.50 8.44 11.18
N GLY A 10 9.78 8.19 10.93
CA GLY A 10 10.49 7.02 11.44
C GLY A 10 10.30 5.74 10.62
N ALA A 11 9.56 5.76 9.51
CA ALA A 11 9.43 4.61 8.64
C ALA A 11 10.72 4.36 7.82
N ASP A 12 11.12 3.10 7.73
CA ASP A 12 12.21 2.65 6.85
C ASP A 12 11.70 2.34 5.42
N GLY A 13 10.39 2.13 5.30
CA GLY A 13 9.71 1.99 4.03
C GLY A 13 8.23 1.69 4.19
N TYR A 14 7.61 1.24 3.10
CA TYR A 14 6.18 0.97 3.03
C TYR A 14 5.92 -0.35 2.33
N VAL A 15 4.98 -1.13 2.88
CA VAL A 15 4.37 -2.28 2.24
C VAL A 15 3.04 -1.85 1.63
N ILE A 16 2.83 -2.16 0.35
CA ILE A 16 1.60 -1.86 -0.37
C ILE A 16 0.79 -3.14 -0.50
N PHE A 17 -0.46 -3.10 -0.05
CA PHE A 17 -1.46 -4.14 -0.29
C PHE A 17 -2.59 -3.61 -1.18
N ARG A 18 -3.27 -4.53 -1.84
CA ARG A 18 -4.50 -4.28 -2.59
C ARG A 18 -5.62 -5.21 -2.14
N LYS A 19 -6.86 -4.73 -2.24
CA LYS A 19 -8.08 -5.54 -2.18
C LYS A 19 -9.03 -5.04 -3.25
N ALA A 20 -9.42 -5.88 -4.19
CA ALA A 20 -10.46 -5.53 -5.15
C ALA A 20 -11.85 -5.78 -4.56
N ALA A 21 -12.88 -5.11 -5.08
CA ALA A 21 -14.26 -5.34 -4.67
C ALA A 21 -14.64 -6.84 -4.82
N GLY A 22 -15.17 -7.41 -3.74
CA GLY A 22 -15.50 -8.83 -3.64
C GLY A 22 -14.36 -9.76 -3.23
N GLU A 23 -13.11 -9.28 -3.13
CA GLU A 23 -12.05 -10.05 -2.48
C GLU A 23 -12.22 -10.00 -0.96
N THR A 24 -11.83 -11.07 -0.25
CA THR A 24 -11.92 -11.13 1.21
C THR A 24 -10.61 -10.80 1.90
N ARG A 25 -9.47 -10.96 1.20
CA ARG A 25 -8.11 -10.82 1.75
C ARG A 25 -7.39 -9.60 1.16
N LEU A 26 -6.40 -9.11 1.91
CA LEU A 26 -5.40 -8.19 1.38
C LEU A 26 -4.36 -8.99 0.59
N ILE A 27 -4.04 -8.53 -0.61
CA ILE A 27 -3.01 -9.10 -1.47
C ILE A 27 -1.78 -8.21 -1.39
N TYR A 28 -0.63 -8.79 -1.07
CA TYR A 28 0.65 -8.08 -1.13
C TYR A 28 0.95 -7.67 -2.57
N MET A 29 1.28 -6.40 -2.78
CA MET A 29 1.65 -5.88 -4.09
C MET A 29 3.14 -5.63 -4.19
N TYR A 30 3.68 -4.85 -3.27
CA TYR A 30 5.06 -4.41 -3.36
C TYR A 30 5.58 -3.84 -2.05
N THR A 31 6.90 -3.78 -1.90
CA THR A 31 7.58 -3.07 -0.82
C THR A 31 8.50 -2.02 -1.42
N VAL A 32 8.49 -0.82 -0.86
CA VAL A 32 9.39 0.27 -1.26
C VAL A 32 10.13 0.83 -0.05
N GLY A 33 11.33 1.38 -0.28
CA GLY A 33 12.07 2.11 0.75
C GLY A 33 11.48 3.49 1.02
N LYS A 34 11.87 4.10 2.15
CA LYS A 34 11.33 5.37 2.69
C LYS A 34 11.24 6.56 1.70
N GLU A 35 12.15 6.65 0.74
CA GLU A 35 12.23 7.76 -0.23
C GLU A 35 11.16 7.66 -1.33
N ARG A 36 10.58 6.47 -1.55
CA ARG A 36 9.51 6.28 -2.54
C ARG A 36 8.16 6.51 -1.86
N LEU A 37 7.53 7.63 -2.20
CA LEU A 37 6.21 8.04 -1.72
C LEU A 37 5.08 7.85 -2.77
N HIS A 38 5.36 7.04 -3.79
CA HIS A 38 4.40 6.68 -4.81
C HIS A 38 4.67 5.28 -5.38
N TRP A 39 3.63 4.65 -5.89
CA TRP A 39 3.69 3.38 -6.61
C TRP A 39 2.53 3.28 -7.60
N THR A 40 2.78 2.66 -8.76
CA THR A 40 1.78 2.49 -9.81
C THR A 40 1.38 1.02 -9.92
N ASP A 41 0.10 0.72 -9.71
CA ASP A 41 -0.46 -0.60 -10.05
C ASP A 41 -0.63 -0.70 -11.56
N LEU A 42 0.20 -1.56 -12.16
CA LEU A 42 0.16 -1.93 -13.58
C LEU A 42 -0.80 -3.10 -13.85
N ASN A 43 -1.26 -3.81 -12.82
CA ASN A 43 -2.06 -5.03 -12.89
C ASN A 43 -3.36 -4.92 -12.08
N LEU A 44 -3.97 -3.73 -12.05
CA LEU A 44 -5.23 -3.48 -11.35
C LEU A 44 -6.35 -4.37 -11.91
N VAL A 45 -7.29 -4.75 -11.04
CA VAL A 45 -8.42 -5.59 -11.43
C VAL A 45 -9.45 -4.74 -12.19
N LYS A 46 -9.52 -4.92 -13.51
CA LYS A 46 -10.43 -4.16 -14.38
C LYS A 46 -11.91 -4.42 -13.99
N GLY A 47 -12.74 -3.39 -14.15
CA GLY A 47 -14.17 -3.47 -13.84
C GLY A 47 -14.50 -3.57 -12.34
N LYS A 48 -13.50 -3.35 -11.45
CA LYS A 48 -13.69 -3.38 -10.00
C LYS A 48 -13.03 -2.17 -9.34
N VAL A 49 -13.60 -1.73 -8.22
CA VAL A 49 -12.89 -0.83 -7.30
C VAL A 49 -11.71 -1.59 -6.71
N ASN A 50 -10.52 -0.98 -6.79
CA ASN A 50 -9.30 -1.51 -6.19
C ASN A 50 -8.93 -0.62 -5.00
N PHE A 51 -9.01 -1.16 -3.79
CA PHE A 51 -8.62 -0.49 -2.55
C PHE A 51 -7.15 -0.75 -2.28
N TYR A 52 -6.37 0.29 -1.97
CA TYR A 52 -4.95 0.17 -1.65
C TYR A 52 -4.67 0.54 -0.20
N PHE A 53 -3.75 -0.18 0.42
CA PHE A 53 -3.33 0.01 1.81
C PHE A 53 -1.82 0.17 1.81
N VAL A 54 -1.35 1.34 2.21
CA VAL A 54 0.09 1.65 2.31
C VAL A 54 0.45 1.65 3.78
N VAL A 55 1.30 0.71 4.19
CA VAL A 55 1.58 0.45 5.59
C VAL A 55 3.06 0.69 5.87
N PRO A 56 3.41 1.65 6.73
CA PRO A 56 4.81 1.89 7.07
C PRO A 56 5.38 0.72 7.87
N TYR A 57 6.64 0.40 7.62
CA TYR A 57 7.40 -0.55 8.42
C TYR A 57 8.69 0.08 8.95
N VAL A 58 9.22 -0.51 10.01
CA VAL A 58 10.55 -0.26 10.55
C VAL A 58 11.32 -1.57 10.61
N ASN A 59 12.64 -1.52 10.41
CA ASN A 59 13.51 -2.66 10.59
C ASN A 59 14.11 -2.62 12.00
N VAL A 60 13.76 -3.61 12.82
CA VAL A 60 14.29 -3.74 14.18
C VAL A 60 15.09 -5.04 14.23
N GLY A 61 16.41 -4.94 14.37
CA GLY A 61 17.28 -6.12 14.46
C GLY A 61 17.26 -7.03 13.23
N GLY A 62 16.94 -6.48 12.04
CA GLY A 62 16.81 -7.25 10.79
C GLY A 62 15.41 -7.80 10.53
N GLU A 63 14.48 -7.64 11.47
CA GLU A 63 13.07 -8.01 11.28
C GLU A 63 12.24 -6.82 10.85
N MET A 64 11.39 -7.03 9.85
CA MET A 64 10.44 -6.03 9.39
C MET A 64 9.21 -6.00 10.31
N VAL A 65 9.09 -4.92 11.08
CA VAL A 65 7.94 -4.67 11.94
C VAL A 65 7.02 -3.68 11.24
N ILE A 66 5.85 -4.17 10.84
CA ILE A 66 4.83 -3.36 10.19
C ILE A 66 4.02 -2.64 11.28
N SER A 67 3.97 -1.31 11.23
CA SER A 67 3.06 -0.56 12.10
C SER A 67 1.61 -0.90 11.72
N PRO A 68 0.68 -1.01 12.69
CA PRO A 68 -0.69 -1.40 12.40
C PRO A 68 -1.26 -0.54 11.28
N VAL A 69 -1.94 -1.20 10.33
CA VAL A 69 -2.52 -0.59 9.14
C VAL A 69 -3.36 0.60 9.58
N LYS A 70 -2.83 1.82 9.45
CA LYS A 70 -3.69 3.00 9.46
C LYS A 70 -4.32 3.04 8.08
N PRO A 71 -5.63 2.76 7.93
CA PRO A 71 -6.25 2.72 6.62
C PRO A 71 -6.27 4.15 6.04
N TYR A 72 -5.31 4.48 5.19
CA TYR A 72 -5.48 5.60 4.28
C TYR A 72 -6.26 5.08 3.07
N THR A 73 -7.55 5.41 3.02
CA THR A 73 -8.43 5.02 1.92
C THR A 73 -8.22 5.98 0.74
N TYR A 74 -7.61 5.53 -0.36
CA TYR A 74 -7.72 6.20 -1.65
C TYR A 74 -8.66 5.37 -2.54
N THR A 75 -9.88 5.84 -2.72
CA THR A 75 -10.84 5.31 -3.70
C THR A 75 -10.58 5.99 -5.03
N VAL A 76 -10.37 5.21 -6.09
CA VAL A 76 -10.57 5.69 -7.46
C VAL A 76 -11.50 4.71 -8.16
N VAL A 77 -12.63 5.24 -8.63
CA VAL A 77 -13.45 4.62 -9.68
C VAL A 77 -12.84 5.12 -10.99
N PRO A 78 -12.18 4.27 -11.80
CA PRO A 78 -11.85 4.67 -13.16
C PRO A 78 -13.13 4.70 -13.99
N ASP A 79 -13.23 5.68 -14.88
CA ASP A 79 -14.23 5.69 -15.97
C ASP A 79 -14.18 4.39 -16.79
#